data_AF-A0A955XXU5-F1
#
_entry.id   AF-A0A955XXU5-F1
#
_cell.length_a   1.000
_cell.length_b   1.000
_cell.length_c   1.000
_cell.angle_alpha   90.00
_cell.angle_beta   90.00
_cell.angle_gamma   90.00
#
_symmetry.space_group_name_H-M   'P 1'
#
loop_
_entity.id
_entity.type
_entity.pdbx_description
1 polymer ?
#
loop_
_entity_poly.entity_id
_entity_poly.type
_entity_poly.pdbx_seq_one_letter_code
_entity_poly.pdbx_strand_id
1 'polypeptide(L)'
;PKGNAPGYLGYTVIPEFSAHVAEPVVHTLPTEELNSVVLATDGIGDLDSRSDVRLRNGSEAGDFSQFWNDANYLTNQAALQRRLNQLGPVNRVLQDDLAVAILGRQTRKRDIAREGGQ
;
A
#
# COMPACT_ATOMS: atom_id res chain seq x y z
N PRO A 1 11.84 14.03 27.39
CA PRO A 1 10.99 13.24 26.46
C PRO A 1 11.43 13.48 25.01
N LYS A 2 12.35 12.65 24.50
CA LYS A 2 12.77 12.73 23.10
C LYS A 2 11.62 12.22 22.24
N GLY A 3 10.98 13.14 21.52
CA GLY A 3 9.85 12.86 20.66
C GLY A 3 10.20 11.79 19.65
N ASN A 4 9.38 10.74 19.61
CA ASN A 4 9.51 9.61 18.70
C ASN A 4 9.04 9.96 17.27
N ALA A 5 9.13 11.23 16.87
CA ALA A 5 8.70 11.69 15.57
C ALA A 5 9.78 11.33 14.55
N PRO A 6 9.50 10.43 13.59
CA PRO A 6 10.48 10.10 12.57
C PRO A 6 10.73 11.33 11.67
N GLY A 7 12.00 11.57 11.32
CA GLY A 7 12.46 12.75 10.56
C GLY A 7 12.10 12.72 9.08
N TYR A 8 10.83 12.52 8.74
CA TYR A 8 10.33 12.62 7.37
C TYR A 8 9.90 14.06 7.06
N LEU A 9 10.23 14.52 5.85
CA LEU A 9 9.92 15.85 5.32
C LEU A 9 8.43 16.26 5.46
N GLY A 10 7.51 15.31 5.50
CA GLY A 10 6.07 15.59 5.67
C GLY A 10 5.75 16.37 6.96
N TYR A 11 6.52 16.19 8.03
CA TYR A 11 6.29 16.92 9.29
C TYR A 11 6.84 18.35 9.28
N THR A 12 7.81 18.66 8.42
CA THR A 12 8.38 20.02 8.29
C THR A 12 7.63 20.89 7.29
N VAL A 13 6.91 20.27 6.35
CA VAL A 13 6.21 20.99 5.26
C VAL A 13 4.78 21.39 5.65
N ILE A 14 4.24 20.87 6.76
CA ILE A 14 2.90 21.22 7.25
C ILE A 14 3.06 22.08 8.52
N PRO A 15 3.01 23.42 8.42
CA PRO A 15 3.28 24.32 9.56
C PRO A 15 2.17 24.28 10.62
N GLU A 16 1.04 23.66 10.31
CA GLU A 16 -0.20 23.73 11.07
C GLU A 16 -0.86 22.36 11.24
N PHE A 17 -0.12 21.34 11.71
CA PHE A 17 -0.76 20.27 12.48
C PHE A 17 -1.16 20.82 13.89
N SER A 18 -1.97 21.87 13.86
CA SER A 18 -2.79 22.34 14.97
C SER A 18 -3.84 21.26 15.21
N ALA A 19 -3.52 20.32 16.11
CA ALA A 19 -4.34 19.64 17.12
C ALA A 19 -5.83 19.26 16.86
N HIS A 20 -6.46 19.47 15.71
CA HIS A 20 -7.91 19.37 15.51
C HIS A 20 -8.32 18.64 14.23
N VAL A 21 -7.44 17.83 13.64
CA VAL A 21 -7.92 16.81 12.70
C VAL A 21 -8.29 15.57 13.51
N ALA A 22 -9.44 15.65 14.18
CA ALA A 22 -10.17 14.45 14.54
C ALA A 22 -10.75 13.89 13.24
N GLU A 23 -9.89 13.31 12.39
CA GLU A 23 -10.38 12.46 11.32
C GLU A 23 -11.21 11.37 11.99
N PRO A 24 -12.45 11.13 11.56
CA PRO A 24 -13.23 10.05 12.12
C PRO A 24 -12.42 8.77 11.92
N VAL A 25 -12.16 8.04 13.01
CA VAL A 25 -11.59 6.70 12.89
C VAL A 25 -12.61 5.87 12.12
N VAL A 26 -12.36 5.71 10.81
CA VAL A 26 -13.29 5.03 9.89
C VAL A 26 -13.28 3.53 10.18
N HIS A 27 -12.15 3.00 10.63
CA HIS A 27 -12.01 1.61 11.00
C HIS A 27 -10.87 1.38 11.99
N THR A 28 -11.05 0.41 12.89
CA THR A 28 -10.02 -0.10 13.80
C THR A 28 -9.92 -1.59 13.61
N LEU A 29 -8.70 -2.12 13.53
CA LEU A 29 -8.45 -3.56 13.56
C LEU A 29 -7.34 -3.90 14.56
N PRO A 30 -7.35 -5.11 15.14
CA PRO A 30 -6.22 -5.59 15.92
C PRO A 30 -4.93 -5.64 15.09
N THR A 31 -3.80 -5.26 15.69
CA THR A 31 -2.51 -5.22 14.99
C THR A 31 -2.08 -6.61 14.47
N GLU A 32 -2.50 -7.67 15.17
CA GLU A 32 -2.29 -9.07 14.78
C GLU A 32 -2.97 -9.43 13.46
N GLU A 33 -4.05 -8.74 13.09
CA GLU A 33 -4.78 -8.91 11.83
C GLU A 33 -4.20 -8.05 10.69
N LEU A 34 -3.38 -7.04 11.01
CA LEU A 34 -2.76 -6.17 10.01
C LEU A 34 -1.56 -6.85 9.34
N ASN A 35 -1.75 -7.28 8.10
CA ASN A 35 -0.70 -7.89 7.27
C ASN A 35 0.07 -6.84 6.46
N SER A 36 -0.64 -5.89 5.87
CA SER A 36 -0.06 -4.81 5.07
C SER A 36 -0.93 -3.56 5.09
N VAL A 37 -0.30 -2.42 4.83
CA VAL A 37 -0.94 -1.13 4.55
C VAL A 37 -0.53 -0.73 3.15
N VAL A 38 -1.52 -0.46 2.29
CA VAL A 38 -1.30 0.08 0.94
C VAL A 38 -1.75 1.53 0.94
N LEU A 39 -0.84 2.42 0.57
CA LEU A 39 -1.12 3.83 0.34
C LEU A 39 -1.04 4.07 -1.16
N ALA A 40 -2.05 4.71 -1.73
CA ALA A 40 -2.09 5.05 -3.15
C ALA A 40 -2.53 6.51 -3.34
N THR A 41 -2.14 7.11 -4.46
CA THR A 41 -2.74 8.37 -4.90
C THR A 41 -4.17 8.16 -5.39
N ASP A 42 -4.92 9.25 -5.54
CA ASP A 42 -6.30 9.29 -6.02
C ASP A 42 -6.50 8.66 -7.41
N GLY A 43 -5.44 8.62 -8.24
CA GLY A 43 -5.41 7.86 -9.50
C GLY A 43 -5.79 6.38 -9.37
N ILE A 44 -5.90 5.83 -8.15
CA ILE A 44 -6.43 4.47 -7.94
C ILE A 44 -7.92 4.34 -8.29
N GLY A 45 -8.69 5.44 -8.23
CA GLY A 45 -10.11 5.43 -8.60
C GLY A 45 -10.36 4.96 -10.03
N ASP A 46 -9.40 5.22 -10.93
CA ASP A 46 -9.45 4.73 -12.31
C ASP A 46 -9.42 3.20 -12.38
N LEU A 47 -8.63 2.56 -11.52
CA LEU A 47 -8.46 1.10 -11.51
C LEU A 47 -9.74 0.40 -11.04
N ASP A 48 -10.38 0.88 -9.98
CA ASP A 48 -11.61 0.28 -9.47
C ASP A 48 -12.75 0.36 -10.51
N SER A 49 -12.82 1.47 -11.26
CA SER A 49 -13.82 1.64 -12.33
C SER A 49 -13.57 0.81 -13.60
N ARG A 50 -12.38 0.19 -13.72
CA ARG A 50 -11.90 -0.50 -14.93
C ARG A 50 -11.22 -1.83 -14.63
N SER A 51 -11.55 -2.42 -13.49
CA SER A 51 -10.91 -3.65 -13.00
C SER A 51 -11.10 -4.85 -13.93
N ASP A 52 -12.18 -4.87 -14.70
CA ASP A 52 -12.56 -5.90 -15.68
C ASP A 52 -11.94 -5.69 -17.08
N VAL A 53 -11.22 -4.58 -17.30
CA VAL A 53 -10.59 -4.32 -18.59
C VAL A 53 -9.51 -5.36 -18.88
N ARG A 54 -9.61 -6.01 -20.05
CA ARG A 54 -8.55 -6.90 -20.55
C ARG A 54 -7.37 -6.10 -21.08
N LEU A 55 -6.20 -6.42 -20.57
CA LEU A 55 -4.91 -5.89 -20.99
C LEU A 55 -4.43 -6.59 -22.27
N ARG A 56 -3.48 -5.97 -22.97
CA ARG A 56 -2.86 -6.51 -24.20
C ARG A 56 -2.24 -7.90 -24.03
N ASN A 57 -1.82 -8.27 -22.83
CA ASN A 57 -1.27 -9.58 -22.52
C ASN A 57 -2.34 -10.65 -22.22
N GLY A 58 -3.63 -10.31 -22.35
CA GLY A 58 -4.77 -11.19 -22.09
C GLY A 58 -5.20 -11.27 -20.63
N SER A 59 -4.41 -10.74 -19.69
CA SER A 59 -4.79 -10.64 -18.27
C SER A 59 -5.75 -9.48 -18.04
N GLU A 60 -6.50 -9.52 -16.94
CA GLU A 60 -7.36 -8.41 -16.53
C GLU A 60 -6.56 -7.36 -15.76
N ALA A 61 -7.07 -6.12 -15.73
CA ALA A 61 -6.52 -5.03 -14.94
C ALA A 61 -6.55 -5.34 -13.43
N GLY A 62 -7.59 -6.04 -12.97
CA GLY A 62 -7.80 -6.40 -11.58
C GLY A 62 -8.20 -5.20 -10.73
N ASP A 63 -8.79 -5.46 -9.57
CA ASP A 63 -9.17 -4.43 -8.59
C ASP A 63 -7.95 -3.92 -7.81
N PHE A 64 -8.15 -2.89 -6.98
CA PHE A 64 -7.10 -2.39 -6.09
C PHE A 64 -6.58 -3.47 -5.13
N SER A 65 -7.39 -4.49 -4.81
CA SER A 65 -7.04 -5.54 -3.85
C SER A 65 -5.84 -6.39 -4.21
N GLN A 66 -5.51 -6.46 -5.50
CA GLN A 66 -4.34 -7.15 -5.97
C GLN A 66 -3.04 -6.70 -5.27
N PHE A 67 -2.93 -5.43 -4.84
CA PHE A 67 -1.69 -4.91 -4.25
C PHE A 67 -1.46 -5.32 -2.79
N TRP A 68 -2.52 -5.66 -2.03
CA TRP A 68 -2.35 -6.24 -0.68
C TRP A 68 -2.49 -7.76 -0.65
N ASN A 69 -3.14 -8.35 -1.66
CA ASN A 69 -3.31 -9.80 -1.74
C ASN A 69 -2.08 -10.53 -2.31
N ASP A 70 -1.35 -9.92 -3.26
CA ASP A 70 -0.14 -10.55 -3.83
C ASP A 70 1.13 -10.13 -3.07
N ALA A 71 1.64 -11.04 -2.24
CA ALA A 71 2.87 -10.86 -1.46
C ALA A 71 4.12 -10.62 -2.32
N ASN A 72 4.09 -10.94 -3.63
CA ASN A 72 5.16 -10.62 -4.55
C ASN A 72 5.34 -9.11 -4.70
N TYR A 73 4.26 -8.32 -4.67
CA TYR A 73 4.38 -6.85 -4.76
C TYR A 73 5.03 -6.22 -3.54
N LEU A 74 4.89 -6.84 -2.36
CA LEU A 74 5.57 -6.41 -1.15
C LEU A 74 7.07 -6.72 -1.18
N THR A 75 7.47 -7.84 -1.77
CA THR A 75 8.86 -8.34 -1.72
C THR A 75 9.68 -8.04 -2.96
N ASN A 76 9.02 -7.71 -4.08
CA ASN A 76 9.64 -7.50 -5.38
C ASN A 76 9.15 -6.19 -6.00
N GLN A 77 9.91 -5.12 -5.75
CA GLN A 77 9.63 -3.79 -6.31
C GLN A 77 9.53 -3.80 -7.84
N ALA A 78 10.34 -4.62 -8.54
CA ALA A 78 10.30 -4.69 -9.99
C ALA A 78 8.99 -5.31 -10.51
N ALA A 79 8.41 -6.27 -9.79
CA ALA A 79 7.10 -6.83 -10.12
C ALA A 79 6.00 -5.77 -9.99
N LEU A 80 6.02 -5.00 -8.90
CA LEU A 80 5.08 -3.89 -8.69
C LEU A 80 5.21 -2.82 -9.78
N GLN A 81 6.43 -2.37 -10.08
CA GLN A 81 6.68 -1.38 -11.12
C GLN A 81 6.23 -1.87 -12.51
N ARG A 82 6.49 -3.14 -12.84
CA ARG A 82 6.01 -3.74 -14.10
C ARG A 82 4.50 -3.75 -14.16
N ARG A 83 3.82 -4.08 -13.06
CA ARG A 83 2.35 -4.07 -13.00
C ARG A 83 1.80 -2.65 -13.18
N LEU A 84 2.34 -1.66 -12.47
CA LEU A 84 1.93 -0.26 -12.63
C LEU A 84 2.14 0.25 -14.06
N ASN A 85 3.27 -0.11 -14.70
CA ASN A 85 3.51 0.23 -16.10
C ASN A 85 2.51 -0.45 -17.06
N GLN A 86 2.10 -1.69 -16.77
CA GLN A 86 1.05 -2.36 -17.53
C GLN A 86 -0.28 -1.61 -17.41
N LEU A 87 -0.67 -1.21 -16.20
CA LEU A 87 -1.94 -0.52 -15.97
C LEU A 87 -1.94 0.91 -16.56
N GLY A 88 -0.88 1.67 -16.36
CA GLY A 88 -0.76 3.04 -16.86
C GLY A 88 -0.33 3.10 -18.33
N PRO A 89 0.94 3.43 -18.63
CA PRO A 89 1.37 3.84 -19.97
C PRO A 89 1.12 2.79 -21.08
N VAL A 90 1.13 1.49 -20.75
CA VAL A 90 1.00 0.43 -21.77
C VAL A 90 -0.45 0.19 -22.20
N ASN A 91 -1.39 0.15 -21.26
CA ASN A 91 -2.80 -0.18 -21.54
C ASN A 91 -3.76 1.00 -21.32
N ARG A 92 -3.29 2.12 -20.75
CA ARG A 92 -4.07 3.33 -20.44
C ARG A 92 -5.32 3.05 -19.60
N VAL A 93 -5.21 2.08 -18.68
CA VAL A 93 -6.25 1.82 -17.68
C VAL A 93 -6.34 3.03 -16.75
N LEU A 94 -5.18 3.47 -16.25
CA LEU A 94 -5.01 4.66 -15.42
C LEU A 94 -4.97 5.91 -16.32
N GLN A 95 -5.83 6.89 -16.04
CA GLN A 95 -5.84 8.19 -16.70
C GLN A 95 -5.02 9.23 -15.95
N ASP A 96 -4.91 9.08 -14.62
CA ASP A 96 -4.04 9.87 -13.76
C ASP A 96 -2.77 9.12 -13.33
N ASP A 97 -1.81 9.84 -12.79
CA ASP A 97 -0.58 9.29 -12.23
C ASP A 97 -0.88 8.51 -10.94
N LEU A 98 -0.50 7.23 -10.94
CA LEU A 98 -0.65 6.36 -9.78
C LEU A 98 0.69 6.13 -9.10
N ALA A 99 0.82 6.59 -7.86
CA ALA A 99 1.89 6.19 -6.95
C ALA A 99 1.33 5.25 -5.88
N VAL A 100 2.03 4.14 -5.62
CA VAL A 100 1.65 3.15 -4.60
C VAL A 100 2.83 2.88 -3.68
N ALA A 101 2.58 2.93 -2.37
CA ALA A 101 3.49 2.48 -1.33
C ALA A 101 2.86 1.34 -0.55
N ILE A 102 3.60 0.23 -0.39
CA ILE A 102 3.14 -0.95 0.33
C ILE A 102 4.04 -1.15 1.55
N LEU A 103 3.43 -1.17 2.73
CA LEU A 103 4.07 -1.41 4.01
C LEU A 103 3.60 -2.77 4.51
N GLY A 104 4.49 -3.76 4.59
CA GLY A 104 4.14 -5.10 5.08
C GLY A 104 4.66 -5.35 6.49
N ARG A 105 3.94 -6.17 7.26
CA ARG A 105 4.41 -6.63 8.56
C ARG A 105 5.55 -7.63 8.38
N GLN A 106 6.72 -7.29 8.93
CA GLN A 106 7.86 -8.20 9.01
C GLN A 106 7.70 -9.11 10.23
N THR A 107 7.31 -10.36 10.03
CA THR A 107 7.35 -11.38 11.10
C THR A 107 8.82 -11.71 11.37
N ARG A 108 9.41 -11.15 12.44
CA ARG A 108 10.78 -11.52 12.82
C ARG A 108 10.78 -12.99 13.24
N LYS A 109 11.67 -13.77 12.62
CA LYS A 109 11.93 -15.19 12.93
C LYS A 109 12.34 -15.49 14.39
N ARG A 110 12.43 -14.48 15.27
CA ARG A 110 12.85 -14.63 16.67
C ARG A 110 11.73 -15.09 17.61
N ASP A 111 10.47 -15.00 17.19
CA ASP A 111 9.35 -15.33 18.09
C ASP A 111 9.01 -16.83 18.10
N ILE A 112 9.43 -17.59 17.09
CA ILE A 112 9.20 -19.05 17.01
C ILE A 112 10.14 -19.84 17.94
N ALA A 113 11.29 -19.28 18.32
CA ALA A 113 12.28 -19.99 19.15
C ALA A 113 11.95 -20.00 20.65
N ARG A 114 10.89 -19.32 21.10
CA ARG A 114 10.51 -19.27 22.53
C ARG A 114 9.36 -20.20 22.92
N GLU A 115 8.68 -20.83 21.97
CA GLU A 115 7.57 -21.77 22.25
C GLU A 115 7.97 -23.26 22.18
N GLY A 116 9.19 -23.57 21.74
CA GLY A 116 9.69 -24.95 21.61
C GLY A 116 10.60 -25.45 22.75
N GLY A 117 10.64 -24.77 23.88
CA GLY A 117 11.53 -25.09 25.00
C GLY A 117 10.79 -25.23 26.32
N GLN A 118 10.06 -26.33 26.48
CA GLN A 118 9.69 -26.91 27.76
C GLN A 118 10.15 -28.37 27.80
#